data_AF-A0A9D6F4W3-F1
#
_entry.id   AF-A0A9D6F4W3-F1
#
_cell.length_a   1.000
_cell.length_b   1.000
_cell.length_c   1.000
_cell.angle_alpha   90.00
_cell.angle_beta   90.00
_cell.angle_gamma   90.00
#
_symmetry.space_group_name_H-M   'P 1'
#
loop_
_entity.id
_entity.type
_entity.pdbx_description
1 polymer ?
#
loop_
_entity_poly.entity_id
_entity_poly.type
_entity_poly.pdbx_seq_one_letter_code
_entity_poly.pdbx_strand_id
1 'polypeptide(L)' 'MTTQEKSLIAPKLLAELESVLADLAKGRRNPDAMKKAAQDMDRMREETRKKLGALNVAVDLIREGRDGTKGPNQ' A
#
# COMPACT_ATOMS: atom_id res chain seq x y z
N MET A 1 2.86 -21.12 28.83
CA MET A 1 1.79 -20.95 27.83
C MET A 1 2.43 -20.45 26.55
N THR A 2 2.46 -21.26 25.49
CA THR A 2 2.94 -20.86 24.17
C THR A 2 1.76 -20.28 23.40
N THR A 3 1.75 -18.95 23.23
CA THR A 3 0.77 -18.28 22.37
C THR A 3 1.07 -18.69 20.93
N GLN A 4 0.25 -19.58 20.34
CA GLN A 4 0.28 -19.75 18.90
C GLN A 4 -0.36 -18.52 18.27
N GLU A 5 0.46 -17.62 17.72
CA GLU A 5 -0.02 -16.54 16.87
C GLU A 5 -0.56 -17.15 15.57
N LYS A 6 -1.87 -17.39 15.52
CA LYS A 6 -2.54 -17.70 14.26
C LYS A 6 -2.53 -16.42 13.42
N SER A 7 -1.69 -16.41 12.38
CA SER A 7 -1.69 -15.35 11.39
C SER A 7 -3.08 -15.24 10.74
N LEU A 8 -3.58 -14.01 10.60
CA LEU A 8 -4.79 -13.71 9.82
C LEU A 8 -4.53 -13.84 8.31
N ILE A 9 -3.27 -14.01 7.91
CA ILE A 9 -2.86 -14.18 6.52
C ILE A 9 -3.02 -15.65 6.16
N ALA A 10 -3.70 -15.93 5.05
CA ALA A 10 -3.83 -17.29 4.54
C ALA A 10 -2.44 -17.95 4.40
N PRO A 11 -2.25 -19.23 4.79
CA PRO A 11 -0.91 -19.84 4.89
C PRO A 11 -0.08 -19.73 3.61
N LYS A 12 -0.72 -19.86 2.45
CA LYS A 12 -0.06 -19.71 1.14
C LYS A 12 0.48 -18.29 0.95
N LEU A 13 -0.32 -17.29 1.29
CA LEU A 13 0.05 -15.89 1.15
C LEU A 13 1.14 -15.48 2.16
N LEU A 14 1.10 -16.07 3.36
CA LEU A 14 2.15 -15.87 4.36
C LEU A 14 3.50 -16.42 3.86
N ALA A 15 3.52 -17.62 3.28
CA ALA A 15 4.74 -18.20 2.70
C ALA A 15 5.29 -17.37 1.52
N GLU A 16 4.40 -16.83 0.68
CA GLU A 16 4.79 -15.92 -0.41
C GLU A 16 5.40 -14.62 0.16
N LEU A 17 4.80 -14.04 1.19
CA LEU A 17 5.30 -12.85 1.87
C LEU A 17 6.68 -13.08 2.49
N GLU A 18 6.86 -14.18 3.23
CA GLU A 18 8.14 -14.54 3.85
C GLU A 18 9.26 -14.69 2.81
N SER A 19 8.96 -15.34 1.68
CA SER A 19 9.91 -15.51 0.58
C SER A 19 10.36 -14.17 -0.01
N VAL A 20 9.42 -13.26 -0.27
CA VAL A 20 9.71 -11.91 -0.79
C VAL A 20 10.53 -11.10 0.21
N LEU A 21 10.21 -11.18 1.50
CA LEU A 21 10.96 -10.50 2.57
C LEU A 21 12.40 -11.03 2.67
N ALA A 22 12.61 -12.35 2.51
CA ALA A 22 13.93 -12.96 2.52
C ALA A 22 14.79 -12.49 1.34
N ASP A 23 14.19 -12.29 0.17
CA ASP A 23 14.88 -11.73 -1.00
C ASP A 23 15.21 -10.25 -0.81
N LEU A 24 14.27 -9.47 -0.27
CA LEU A 24 14.47 -8.06 0.05
C LEU A 24 15.61 -7.87 1.06
N ALA A 25 15.68 -8.70 2.11
CA ALA A 25 16.73 -8.67 3.12
C ALA A 25 18.13 -8.94 2.53
N LYS A 26 18.20 -9.71 1.43
CA LYS A 26 19.43 -9.97 0.67
C LYS A 26 19.73 -8.89 -0.37
N GLY A 27 18.95 -7.81 -0.41
CA GLY A 27 19.05 -6.76 -1.40
C GLY A 27 18.60 -7.17 -2.81
N ARG A 28 17.96 -8.33 -2.96
CA ARG A 28 17.47 -8.82 -4.26
C ARG A 28 16.10 -8.21 -4.54
N ARG A 29 16.01 -7.42 -5.61
CA ARG A 29 14.74 -6.92 -6.15
C ARG A 29 14.48 -7.61 -7.48
N ASN A 30 13.27 -8.13 -7.66
CA ASN A 30 12.79 -8.65 -8.93
C ASN A 30 11.92 -7.59 -9.60
N PRO A 31 12.43 -6.85 -10.61
CA PRO A 31 11.69 -5.74 -11.23
C PRO A 31 10.36 -6.18 -11.85
N ASP A 32 10.30 -7.36 -12.44
CA ASP A 32 9.09 -7.87 -13.09
C ASP A 32 8.02 -8.21 -12.05
N ALA A 33 8.42 -8.80 -10.92
CA ALA A 33 7.50 -9.05 -9.81
C ALA A 33 6.96 -7.74 -9.22
N MET A 34 7.81 -6.71 -9.09
CA MET A 34 7.39 -5.39 -8.62
C MET A 34 6.42 -4.71 -9.60
N LYS A 35 6.70 -4.81 -10.90
CA LYS A 35 5.82 -4.27 -11.95
C LYS A 35 4.45 -4.95 -11.92
N LYS A 36 4.43 -6.28 -11.78
CA LYS A 36 3.19 -7.04 -11.65
C LYS A 36 2.41 -6.63 -10.41
N ALA A 37 3.06 -6.53 -9.25
CA ALA A 37 2.42 -6.11 -8.02
C ALA A 37 1.81 -4.70 -8.13
N ALA A 38 2.49 -3.77 -8.81
CA ALA A 38 1.95 -2.44 -9.09
C ALA A 38 0.67 -2.50 -9.95
N GLN A 39 0.68 -3.29 -11.02
CA GLN A 39 -0.49 -3.49 -11.89
C GLN A 39 -1.67 -4.12 -11.13
N ASP A 40 -1.41 -5.12 -10.28
CA ASP A 40 -2.44 -5.77 -9.48
C ASP A 40 -3.06 -4.80 -8.47
N MET A 41 -2.24 -3.97 -7.81
CA MET A 41 -2.73 -2.92 -6.89
C MET A 41 -3.55 -1.86 -7.62
N ASP A 42 -3.12 -1.41 -8.80
CA ASP A 42 -3.84 -0.41 -9.58
C ASP A 42 -5.20 -0.95 -10.06
N ARG A 43 -5.24 -2.21 -10.48
CA ARG A 43 -6.49 -2.89 -10.80
C ARG A 43 -7.42 -2.94 -9.59
N MET A 44 -6.91 -3.35 -8.44
CA MET A 44 -7.70 -3.41 -7.20
C MET A 44 -8.26 -2.03 -6.83
N ARG A 45 -7.42 -0.98 -6.90
CA ARG A 45 -7.83 0.41 -6.63
C ARG A 45 -8.96 0.86 -7.56
N GLU A 46 -8.86 0.54 -8.84
CA GLU A 46 -9.88 0.90 -9.83
C GLU A 46 -11.19 0.13 -9.60
N GLU A 47 -11.11 -1.16 -9.27
CA GLU A 47 -12.28 -1.96 -8.90
C GLU A 47 -12.97 -1.41 -7.64
N THR A 48 -12.21 -1.02 -6.62
CA THR A 48 -12.74 -0.37 -5.42
C THR A 48 -13.39 0.98 -5.76
N ARG A 49 -12.73 1.81 -6.58
CA ARG A 49 -13.26 3.11 -7.01
C ARG A 49 -14.58 2.96 -7.76
N LYS A 50 -14.69 2.00 -8.68
CA LYS A 50 -15.93 1.73 -9.42
C LYS A 50 -17.08 1.32 -8.51
N LYS A 51 -16.78 0.55 -7.45
CA LYS A 51 -17.80 0.04 -6.51
C LYS A 51 -18.24 1.07 -5.47
N LEU A 52 -17.29 1.84 -4.93
CA LEU A 52 -17.52 2.67 -3.73
C LEU A 52 -17.37 4.18 -4.01
N GLY A 53 -16.97 4.56 -5.22
CA GLY A 53 -16.63 5.94 -5.55
C GLY A 53 -15.26 6.36 -4.99
N ALA A 54 -15.00 7.67 -4.99
CA ALA A 54 -13.79 8.25 -4.41
C ALA A 54 -14.05 8.71 -2.97
N LEU A 55 -13.18 8.31 -2.04
CA LEU A 55 -13.23 8.76 -0.65
C LEU A 55 -12.28 9.95 -0.46
N ASN A 56 -12.80 11.16 -0.59
CA ASN A 56 -12.01 12.41 -0.55
C ASN A 56 -12.08 13.13 0.82
N VAL A 57 -12.14 12.39 1.93
CA VAL A 57 -12.45 12.96 3.27
C VAL A 57 -11.44 14.00 3.75
N ALA A 58 -10.16 13.83 3.44
CA ALA A 58 -9.08 14.72 3.89
C ALA A 58 -8.56 15.68 2.81
N VAL A 59 -9.18 15.69 1.62
CA VAL A 59 -8.63 16.44 0.47
C VAL A 59 -8.60 17.94 0.77
N ASP A 60 -9.64 18.47 1.38
CA ASP A 60 -9.72 19.90 1.69
C ASP A 60 -8.74 20.29 2.80
N LEU A 61 -8.59 19.47 3.84
CA LEU A 61 -7.58 19.66 4.89
C LEU A 61 -6.15 19.65 4.34
N ILE A 62 -5.84 18.76 3.39
CA ILE A 62 -4.53 18.71 2.73
C ILE A 62 -4.30 19.96 1.87
N ARG A 63 -5.33 20.41 1.15
CA ARG A 63 -5.27 21.63 0.33
C ARG A 63 -5.07 22.87 1.20
N GLU A 64 -5.82 23.00 2.28
CA GLU A 64 -5.69 24.09 3.25
C GLU A 64 -4.30 24.09 3.89
N GLY A 65 -3.79 22.93 4.30
CA GLY A 65 -2.43 22.80 4.83
C GLY A 65 -1.35 23.18 3.81
N ARG A 66 -1.52 22.82 2.53
CA ARG A 66 -0.59 23.18 1.46
C ARG A 66 -0.66 24.67 1.13
N ASP A 67 -1.86 25.18 0.87
CA ASP A 67 -2.09 26.52 0.33
C ASP A 67 -2.04 27.60 1.43
N GLY A 68 -2.34 27.23 2.68
CA GLY A 68 -2.21 28.07 3.87
C GLY A 68 -0.77 28.30 4.33
N THR A 69 0.23 27.60 3.75
CA THR A 69 1.65 27.91 3.97
C THR A 69 2.20 29.01 3.05
N LYS A 70 1.36 29.67 2.24
CA LYS A 70 1.72 30.97 1.67
C LYS A 70 1.71 32.01 2.79
N GLY A 71 2.83 32.14 3.49
CA GLY A 71 3.08 33.21 4.44
C GLY A 71 2.91 34.59 3.78
N PRO A 72 2.63 35.64 4.57
CA PRO A 72 2.45 37.01 4.06
C PRO A 72 3.81 37.59 3.63
N ASN A 73 4.30 37.22 2.45
CA ASN A 73 5.25 37.96 1.60
C ASN A 73 5.64 37.10 0.39
N GLN A 74 4.86 37.19 -0.70
CA GLN A 74 5.33 37.07 -2.08
C GLN A 74 4.50 37.99 -2.96
#